data_AF-J2JKH4-F1
#
_entry.id   AF-J2JKH4-F1
#
_cell.length_a   1.000
_cell.length_b   1.000
_cell.length_c   1.000
_cell.angle_alpha   90.00
_cell.angle_beta   90.00
_cell.angle_gamma   90.00
#
_symmetry.space_group_name_H-M   'P 1'
#
loop_
_entity.id
_entity.type
_entity.pdbx_description
1 polymer ?
#
loop_
_entity_poly.entity_id
_entity_poly.type
_entity_poly.pdbx_seq_one_letter_code
_entity_poly.pdbx_strand_id
1 'polypeptide(L)'
;MQLKKYKKKIKIGRILIILLFSSFYSAQKITIENKNDFPIEVIFLKKQIEIGSYEKKTIQEKNEITNIDIIQNKNKDLKINIPLFLNPQESLIIENNQNNIYFKGDKDSLHHYIFKSLVSDLFIQMGNYQKNYQKNDVNGMLKTSEITLDNVLKKIAKLNTPPLEKEDYLYKKIEKYTINFWLFSVLTNVDNENLGNTEKEIMLYYFNKYIKKEVNDFSCSRYEQYDIMRRYAKHKKELNLFLPKYDIVEKSEDDSVNQFLSKSCQAFYFKGLYNYLNHRKDPKAEVYEKILKEKFHN
;
A
#
# COMPACT_ATOMS: atom_id res chain seq x y z
N MET A 1 -60.61 -28.86 22.50
CA MET A 1 -59.21 -29.07 22.95
C MET A 1 -58.34 -29.22 21.70
N GLN A 2 -57.13 -28.62 21.63
CA GLN A 2 -56.14 -28.73 20.52
C GLN A 2 -56.00 -27.63 19.42
N LEU A 3 -56.14 -26.34 19.72
CA LEU A 3 -55.72 -25.27 18.76
C LEU A 3 -54.77 -24.20 19.34
N LYS A 4 -54.10 -24.48 20.48
CA LYS A 4 -53.15 -23.53 21.12
C LYS A 4 -51.67 -23.93 21.07
N LYS A 5 -51.29 -25.04 20.42
CA LYS A 5 -49.87 -25.51 20.40
C LYS A 5 -49.01 -25.07 19.20
N TYR A 6 -49.59 -24.53 18.13
CA TYR A 6 -48.83 -24.24 16.90
C TYR A 6 -48.23 -22.82 16.78
N LYS A 7 -48.71 -21.82 17.52
CA LYS A 7 -48.18 -20.44 17.41
C LYS A 7 -46.83 -20.21 18.12
N LYS A 8 -46.41 -21.10 19.02
CA LYS A 8 -45.14 -20.94 19.77
C LYS A 8 -43.91 -21.47 19.00
N LYS A 9 -44.08 -22.45 18.09
CA LYS A 9 -42.99 -23.03 17.29
C LYS A 9 -42.46 -22.08 16.20
N ILE A 10 -43.31 -21.20 15.64
CA ILE A 10 -42.94 -20.28 14.55
C ILE A 10 -42.03 -19.14 15.04
N LYS A 11 -42.18 -18.69 16.30
CA LYS A 11 -41.29 -17.66 16.89
C LYS A 11 -39.89 -18.19 17.20
N ILE A 12 -39.78 -19.45 17.66
CA ILE A 12 -38.47 -20.08 17.96
C ILE A 12 -37.68 -20.33 16.67
N GLY A 13 -38.35 -20.79 15.60
CA GLY A 13 -37.70 -20.97 14.29
C GLY A 13 -37.12 -19.68 13.69
N ARG A 14 -37.83 -18.55 13.81
CA ARG A 14 -37.33 -17.24 13.35
C ARG A 14 -36.13 -16.73 14.17
N ILE A 15 -36.13 -16.95 15.49
CA ILE A 15 -35.00 -16.56 16.35
C ILE A 15 -33.77 -17.44 16.08
N LEU A 16 -33.95 -18.74 15.85
CA LEU A 16 -32.86 -19.65 15.45
C LEU A 16 -32.25 -19.30 14.10
N ILE A 17 -33.07 -18.88 13.13
CA ILE A 17 -32.58 -18.41 11.81
C ILE A 17 -31.78 -17.11 11.96
N ILE A 18 -32.24 -16.15 12.77
CA ILE A 18 -31.50 -14.90 13.03
C ILE A 18 -30.18 -15.18 13.77
N LEU A 19 -30.17 -16.13 14.72
CA LEU A 19 -28.95 -16.57 15.42
C LEU A 19 -27.98 -17.31 14.48
N LEU A 20 -28.49 -18.18 13.60
CA LEU A 20 -27.70 -18.87 12.58
C LEU A 20 -27.06 -17.89 11.59
N PHE A 21 -27.76 -16.82 11.19
CA PHE A 21 -27.18 -15.78 10.33
C PHE A 21 -26.22 -14.84 11.08
N SER A 22 -26.34 -14.70 12.41
CA SER A 22 -25.41 -13.88 13.21
C SER A 22 -24.02 -14.51 13.40
N SER A 23 -23.91 -15.84 13.27
CA SER A 23 -22.64 -16.57 13.28
C SER A 23 -21.86 -16.55 11.96
N PHE A 24 -22.45 -16.04 10.87
CA PHE A 24 -21.79 -15.93 9.56
C PHE A 24 -21.12 -14.58 9.30
N TYR A 25 -21.04 -13.69 10.29
CA TYR A 25 -20.26 -12.46 10.15
C TYR A 25 -18.77 -12.79 10.24
N SER A 26 -18.16 -13.13 9.10
CA SER A 26 -16.71 -13.22 8.95
C SER A 26 -16.08 -11.88 9.33
N ALA A 27 -15.17 -11.92 10.29
CA ALA A 27 -14.41 -10.77 10.75
C ALA A 27 -12.93 -11.14 10.74
N GLN A 28 -12.13 -10.27 10.14
CA GLN A 28 -10.70 -10.45 10.06
C GLN A 28 -10.14 -10.34 11.48
N LYS A 29 -9.29 -11.30 11.86
CA LYS A 29 -8.72 -11.34 13.22
C LYS A 29 -7.25 -11.03 13.18
N ILE A 30 -6.84 -9.93 13.80
CA ILE A 30 -5.44 -9.55 13.88
C ILE A 30 -5.04 -9.45 15.34
N THR A 31 -4.14 -10.33 15.76
CA THR A 31 -3.55 -10.25 17.10
C THR A 31 -2.21 -9.57 16.99
N ILE A 32 -1.98 -8.54 17.81
CA ILE A 32 -0.68 -7.89 17.90
C ILE A 32 -0.12 -8.23 19.27
N GLU A 33 1.07 -8.82 19.28
CA GLU A 33 1.82 -9.13 20.50
C GLU A 33 2.98 -8.14 20.62
N ASN A 34 2.92 -7.28 21.64
CA ASN A 34 4.02 -6.40 21.97
C ASN A 34 5.02 -7.17 22.84
N LYS A 35 6.20 -7.48 22.29
CA LYS A 35 7.30 -8.11 23.05
C LYS A 35 8.29 -7.09 23.62
N ASN A 36 8.00 -5.80 23.50
CA ASN A 36 8.81 -4.73 24.07
C ASN A 36 8.51 -4.49 25.54
N ASP A 37 9.49 -3.89 26.22
CA ASP A 37 9.40 -3.37 27.57
C ASP A 37 8.64 -2.04 27.68
N PHE A 38 8.23 -1.45 26.55
CA PHE A 38 7.46 -0.20 26.48
C PHE A 38 6.14 -0.39 25.70
N PRO A 39 5.11 0.44 25.96
CA PRO A 39 3.85 0.38 25.23
C PRO A 39 3.99 0.82 23.77
N ILE A 40 3.10 0.33 22.91
CA ILE A 40 3.01 0.72 21.51
C ILE A 40 1.61 1.22 21.17
N GLU A 41 1.53 2.13 20.21
CA GLU A 41 0.26 2.53 19.62
C GLU A 41 0.08 1.82 18.28
N VAL A 42 -1.14 1.37 18.02
CA VAL A 42 -1.52 0.69 16.79
C VAL A 42 -2.66 1.45 16.14
N ILE A 43 -2.45 1.86 14.88
CA ILE A 43 -3.45 2.58 14.08
C ILE A 43 -3.92 1.67 12.93
N PHE A 44 -5.24 1.57 12.78
CA PHE A 44 -5.91 0.81 11.72
C PHE A 44 -7.30 1.39 11.48
N LEU A 45 -7.77 1.47 10.22
CA LEU A 45 -9.11 1.99 9.88
C LEU A 45 -9.49 3.33 10.58
N LYS A 46 -8.52 4.24 10.76
CA LYS A 46 -8.66 5.50 11.52
C LYS A 46 -8.97 5.34 13.02
N LYS A 47 -8.88 4.13 13.56
CA LYS A 47 -8.91 3.82 14.99
C LYS A 47 -7.48 3.73 15.50
N GLN A 48 -7.30 4.02 16.79
CA GLN A 48 -6.04 3.94 17.50
C GLN A 48 -6.25 3.16 18.79
N ILE A 49 -5.37 2.21 19.07
CA ILE A 49 -5.35 1.45 20.32
C ILE A 49 -3.94 1.45 20.89
N GLU A 50 -3.83 1.50 22.21
CA GLU A 50 -2.57 1.28 22.92
C GLU A 50 -2.45 -0.20 23.32
N ILE A 51 -1.26 -0.78 23.23
CA ILE A 51 -0.93 -2.12 23.72
C ILE A 51 0.21 -1.96 24.71
N GLY A 52 0.01 -2.40 25.96
CA GLY A 52 1.00 -2.29 27.02
C GLY A 52 2.26 -3.11 26.75
N SER A 53 3.27 -2.90 27.60
CA SER A 53 4.50 -3.67 27.61
C SER A 53 4.22 -5.16 27.84
N TYR A 54 4.82 -6.03 27.02
CA TYR A 54 4.59 -7.49 27.04
C TYR A 54 3.13 -7.95 26.90
N GLU A 55 2.22 -7.08 26.45
CA GLU A 55 0.81 -7.39 26.26
C GLU A 55 0.50 -7.85 24.83
N LYS A 56 -0.70 -8.43 24.67
CA LYS A 56 -1.28 -8.68 23.35
C LYS A 56 -2.70 -8.15 23.28
N LYS A 57 -3.10 -7.66 22.11
CA LYS A 57 -4.49 -7.32 21.82
C LYS A 57 -4.94 -7.94 20.50
N THR A 58 -6.18 -8.40 20.48
CA THR A 58 -6.81 -8.95 19.27
C THR A 58 -7.84 -7.96 18.75
N ILE A 59 -7.64 -7.52 17.52
CA ILE A 59 -8.54 -6.69 16.72
C ILE A 59 -9.44 -7.63 15.93
N GLN A 60 -10.75 -7.40 15.99
CA GLN A 60 -11.74 -8.10 15.17
C GLN A 60 -12.56 -7.06 14.43
N GLU A 61 -12.41 -7.00 13.11
CA GLU A 61 -13.11 -6.03 12.28
C GLU A 61 -13.87 -6.73 11.16
N LYS A 62 -15.08 -6.23 10.89
CA LYS A 62 -15.90 -6.70 9.75
C LYS A 62 -15.42 -6.13 8.42
N ASN A 63 -14.82 -4.95 8.46
CA ASN A 63 -14.24 -4.31 7.30
C ASN A 63 -12.82 -4.83 7.07
N GLU A 64 -12.43 -4.94 5.81
CA GLU A 64 -11.06 -5.32 5.44
C GLU A 64 -10.04 -4.32 6.02
N ILE A 65 -9.13 -4.80 6.86
CA ILE A 65 -7.98 -4.06 7.33
C ILE A 65 -6.86 -4.26 6.30
N THR A 66 -6.57 -3.20 5.54
CA THR A 66 -5.57 -3.24 4.46
C THR A 66 -4.14 -3.01 4.93
N ASN A 67 -3.98 -2.38 6.09
CA ASN A 67 -2.69 -2.08 6.71
C ASN A 67 -2.85 -1.81 8.20
N ILE A 68 -1.75 -2.01 8.93
CA ILE A 68 -1.59 -1.61 10.32
C ILE A 68 -0.35 -0.74 10.43
N ASP A 69 -0.47 0.35 11.17
CA ASP A 69 0.68 1.16 11.58
C ASP A 69 0.98 0.89 13.06
N ILE A 70 2.23 0.56 13.38
CA ILE A 70 2.73 0.43 14.75
C ILE A 70 3.65 1.63 15.04
N ILE A 71 3.32 2.40 16.08
CA ILE A 71 4.11 3.53 16.55
C ILE A 71 4.75 3.12 17.89
N GLN A 72 6.08 3.21 17.95
CA GLN A 72 6.82 2.88 19.17
C GLN A 72 6.90 4.08 20.11
N ASN A 73 6.33 3.99 21.31
CA ASN A 73 6.30 5.14 22.23
C ASN A 73 7.69 5.53 22.76
N LYS A 74 8.67 4.63 22.71
CA LYS A 74 10.07 4.93 23.06
C LYS A 74 10.70 5.98 22.14
N ASN A 75 10.32 5.97 20.86
CA ASN A 75 10.73 6.91 19.83
C ASN A 75 9.49 7.25 19.00
N LYS A 76 8.74 8.28 19.39
CA LYS A 76 7.46 8.69 18.75
C LYS A 76 7.54 8.90 17.23
N ASP A 77 8.75 8.95 16.66
CA ASP A 77 9.00 9.11 15.24
C ASP A 77 9.07 7.77 14.47
N LEU A 78 9.25 6.63 15.14
CA LEU A 78 9.33 5.34 14.45
C LEU A 78 7.94 4.75 14.23
N LYS A 79 7.47 4.92 12.99
CA LYS A 79 6.23 4.35 12.47
C LYS A 79 6.52 3.17 11.54
N ILE A 80 6.05 1.98 11.88
CA ILE A 80 6.17 0.76 11.07
C ILE A 80 4.84 0.52 10.36
N ASN A 81 4.82 0.61 9.02
CA ASN A 81 3.65 0.27 8.21
C ASN A 81 3.70 -1.20 7.77
N ILE A 82 2.69 -1.97 8.14
CA ILE A 82 2.54 -3.38 7.77
C ILE A 82 1.37 -3.49 6.80
N PRO A 83 1.60 -3.79 5.51
CA PRO A 83 0.53 -4.11 4.57
C PRO A 83 -0.08 -5.48 4.88
N LEU A 84 -1.39 -5.61 4.67
CA LEU A 84 -2.13 -6.84 4.96
C LEU A 84 -2.86 -7.35 3.73
N PHE A 85 -2.75 -8.66 3.53
CA PHE A 85 -3.32 -9.39 2.40
C PHE A 85 -4.04 -10.64 2.89
N LEU A 86 -5.09 -10.40 3.67
CA LEU A 86 -5.88 -11.43 4.32
C LEU A 86 -7.32 -11.37 3.84
N ASN A 87 -7.96 -12.53 3.76
CA ASN A 87 -9.40 -12.64 3.57
C ASN A 87 -10.13 -12.25 4.87
N PRO A 88 -11.42 -11.87 4.79
CA PRO A 88 -12.22 -11.53 5.98
C PRO A 88 -12.34 -12.64 7.03
N GLN A 89 -12.05 -13.90 6.68
CA GLN A 89 -12.09 -15.06 7.59
C GLN A 89 -10.71 -15.42 8.15
N GLU A 90 -9.64 -14.88 7.58
CA GLU A 90 -8.27 -15.21 7.94
C GLU A 90 -7.81 -14.47 9.20
N SER A 91 -6.82 -15.05 9.85
CA SER A 91 -6.25 -14.59 11.10
C SER A 91 -4.73 -14.49 11.05
N LEU A 92 -4.19 -13.38 11.55
CA LEU A 92 -2.75 -13.14 11.57
C LEU A 92 -2.32 -12.66 12.95
N ILE A 93 -1.21 -13.20 13.44
CA ILE A 93 -0.52 -12.74 14.63
C ILE A 93 0.71 -11.97 14.18
N ILE A 94 0.84 -10.72 14.65
CA ILE A 94 1.96 -9.83 14.42
C ILE A 94 2.71 -9.68 15.74
N GLU A 95 3.90 -10.28 15.83
CA GLU A 95 4.79 -10.10 16.98
C GLU A 95 5.71 -8.92 16.72
N ASN A 96 5.62 -7.90 17.57
CA ASN A 96 6.45 -6.72 17.53
C ASN A 96 7.54 -6.82 18.61
N ASN A 97 8.80 -7.02 18.21
CA ASN A 97 9.95 -7.08 19.09
C ASN A 97 10.99 -6.05 18.67
N GLN A 98 11.00 -4.91 19.35
CA GLN A 98 11.72 -3.70 18.97
C GLN A 98 11.38 -3.35 17.52
N ASN A 99 12.37 -3.35 16.64
CA ASN A 99 12.20 -3.06 15.21
C ASN A 99 11.94 -4.31 14.37
N ASN A 100 11.91 -5.49 15.00
CA ASN A 100 11.68 -6.75 14.32
C ASN A 100 10.20 -7.13 14.39
N ILE A 101 9.59 -7.28 13.23
CA ILE A 101 8.23 -7.83 13.08
C ILE A 101 8.33 -9.30 12.69
N TYR A 102 7.52 -10.14 13.32
CA TYR A 102 7.31 -11.53 12.94
C TYR A 102 5.83 -11.81 12.76
N PHE A 103 5.52 -12.76 11.90
CA PHE A 103 4.16 -13.15 11.54
C PHE A 103 3.93 -14.62 11.88
N LYS A 104 2.72 -14.95 12.35
CA LYS A 104 2.21 -16.32 12.53
C LYS A 104 0.74 -16.40 12.13
N GLY A 105 0.27 -17.58 11.74
CA GLY A 105 -1.12 -17.78 11.31
C GLY A 105 -1.26 -17.80 9.79
N ASP A 106 -2.38 -17.31 9.28
CA ASP A 106 -2.69 -17.38 7.86
C ASP A 106 -1.73 -16.51 7.04
N LYS A 107 -1.17 -17.12 5.98
CA LYS A 107 -0.25 -16.44 5.05
C LYS A 107 0.95 -15.78 5.73
N ASP A 108 1.43 -16.33 6.85
CA ASP A 108 2.55 -15.78 7.61
C ASP A 108 3.84 -15.64 6.79
N SER A 109 4.11 -16.62 5.92
CA SER A 109 5.29 -16.68 5.07
C SER A 109 5.23 -15.64 3.96
N LEU A 110 4.04 -15.39 3.41
CA LEU A 110 3.79 -14.31 2.48
C LEU A 110 3.99 -12.95 3.14
N HIS A 111 3.43 -12.72 4.33
CA HIS A 111 3.58 -11.45 5.05
C HIS A 111 5.04 -11.21 5.46
N HIS A 112 5.75 -12.25 5.91
CA HIS A 112 7.20 -12.17 6.15
C HIS A 112 7.95 -11.74 4.90
N TYR A 113 7.66 -12.36 3.75
CA TYR A 113 8.32 -12.04 2.49
C TYR A 113 8.04 -10.59 2.05
N ILE A 114 6.77 -10.19 2.03
CA ILE A 114 6.38 -8.83 1.62
C ILE A 114 7.01 -7.77 2.54
N PHE A 115 7.01 -8.01 3.86
CA PHE A 115 7.51 -7.06 4.82
C PHE A 115 9.04 -6.96 4.85
N LYS A 116 9.76 -8.10 4.81
CA LYS A 116 11.23 -8.11 5.00
C LYS A 116 12.05 -8.20 3.73
N SER A 117 11.55 -8.86 2.69
CA SER A 117 12.40 -9.32 1.58
C SER A 117 12.03 -8.72 0.22
N LEU A 118 10.75 -8.41 -0.01
CA LEU A 118 10.28 -7.92 -1.31
C LEU A 118 11.06 -6.71 -1.81
N VAL A 119 11.24 -5.69 -0.97
CA VAL A 119 11.99 -4.48 -1.34
C VAL A 119 13.44 -4.82 -1.69
N SER A 120 14.10 -5.68 -0.89
CA SER A 120 15.47 -6.09 -1.17
C SER A 120 15.59 -6.84 -2.50
N ASP A 121 14.69 -7.80 -2.76
CA ASP A 121 14.66 -8.57 -4.02
C ASP A 121 14.43 -7.69 -5.25
N LEU A 122 13.65 -6.60 -5.11
CA LEU A 122 13.40 -5.65 -6.20
C LEU A 122 14.55 -4.64 -6.41
N PHE A 123 15.20 -4.20 -5.33
CA PHE A 123 16.24 -3.17 -5.39
C PHE A 123 17.65 -3.72 -5.62
N ILE A 124 17.90 -5.01 -5.35
CA ILE A 124 19.21 -5.63 -5.63
C ILE A 124 19.60 -5.55 -7.12
N GLN A 125 18.61 -5.39 -8.01
CA GLN A 125 18.82 -5.28 -9.45
C GLN A 125 19.14 -3.86 -9.93
N MET A 126 19.12 -2.85 -9.06
CA MET A 126 19.40 -1.45 -9.44
C MET A 126 20.76 -1.29 -10.14
N GLY A 127 21.81 -1.97 -9.68
CA GLY A 127 23.12 -1.91 -10.33
C GLY A 127 23.09 -2.43 -11.77
N ASN A 128 22.26 -3.44 -12.06
CA ASN A 128 22.06 -3.93 -13.42
C ASN A 128 21.24 -2.94 -14.26
N TYR A 129 20.21 -2.32 -13.69
CA TYR A 129 19.44 -1.26 -14.37
C TYR A 129 20.34 -0.09 -14.75
N GLN A 130 21.15 0.41 -13.82
CA GLN A 130 22.10 1.51 -14.07
C GLN A 130 23.13 1.15 -15.13
N LYS A 131 23.68 -0.07 -15.08
CA LYS A 131 24.65 -0.54 -16.07
C LYS A 131 24.08 -0.59 -17.48
N ASN A 132 22.83 -1.05 -17.65
CA ASN A 132 22.17 -1.07 -18.95
C ASN A 132 21.82 0.37 -19.40
N TYR A 133 21.31 1.19 -18.49
CA TYR A 133 20.98 2.59 -18.75
C TYR A 133 22.20 3.40 -19.22
N GLN A 134 23.34 3.30 -18.53
CA GLN A 134 24.60 3.95 -18.92
C GLN A 134 25.14 3.52 -20.30
N LYS A 135 24.75 2.33 -20.76
CA LYS A 135 25.10 1.80 -22.08
C LYS A 135 24.08 2.15 -23.16
N ASN A 136 23.01 2.87 -22.82
CA ASN A 136 21.84 3.07 -23.68
C ASN A 136 21.21 1.74 -24.16
N ASP A 137 21.31 0.68 -23.35
CA ASP A 137 20.75 -0.63 -23.66
C ASP A 137 19.32 -0.75 -23.12
N VAL A 138 18.36 -0.18 -23.86
CA VAL A 138 16.93 -0.23 -23.53
C VAL A 138 16.47 -1.68 -23.38
N ASN A 139 16.78 -2.55 -24.36
CA ASN A 139 16.32 -3.94 -24.36
C ASN A 139 16.88 -4.74 -23.19
N GLY A 140 18.16 -4.54 -22.86
CA GLY A 140 18.77 -5.14 -21.67
C GLY A 140 18.05 -4.71 -20.39
N MET A 141 17.76 -3.42 -20.24
CA MET A 141 17.04 -2.91 -19.08
C MET A 141 15.62 -3.49 -18.97
N LEU A 142 14.85 -3.48 -20.07
CA LEU A 142 13.48 -4.04 -20.10
C LEU A 142 13.50 -5.55 -19.81
N LYS A 143 14.43 -6.31 -20.38
CA LYS A 143 14.51 -7.75 -20.13
C LYS A 143 14.86 -8.05 -18.68
N THR A 144 15.85 -7.37 -18.12
CA THR A 144 16.26 -7.58 -16.72
C THR A 144 15.13 -7.22 -15.76
N SER A 145 14.43 -6.10 -15.98
CA SER A 145 13.34 -5.68 -15.10
C SER A 145 12.17 -6.65 -15.13
N GLU A 146 11.76 -7.13 -16.31
CA GLU A 146 10.64 -8.05 -16.49
C GLU A 146 10.92 -9.43 -15.89
N ILE A 147 12.15 -9.95 -16.06
CA ILE A 147 12.58 -11.19 -15.41
C ILE A 147 12.55 -11.02 -13.88
N THR A 148 12.95 -9.85 -13.38
CA THR A 148 12.91 -9.56 -11.94
C THR A 148 11.49 -9.60 -11.41
N LEU A 149 10.56 -8.91 -12.08
CA LEU A 149 9.15 -8.89 -11.70
C LEU A 149 8.54 -10.29 -11.73
N ASP A 150 8.74 -11.04 -12.81
CA ASP A 150 8.21 -12.41 -12.96
C ASP A 150 8.72 -13.34 -11.85
N ASN A 151 10.00 -13.29 -11.52
CA ASN A 151 10.58 -14.08 -10.43
C ASN A 151 9.94 -13.75 -9.07
N VAL A 152 9.75 -12.47 -8.78
CA VAL A 152 9.11 -12.01 -7.54
C VAL A 152 7.64 -12.44 -7.48
N LEU A 153 6.88 -12.26 -8.57
CA LEU A 153 5.47 -12.66 -8.62
C LEU A 153 5.28 -14.17 -8.51
N LYS A 154 6.18 -14.97 -9.10
CA LYS A 154 6.21 -16.43 -8.92
C LYS A 154 6.46 -16.83 -7.47
N LYS A 155 7.39 -16.13 -6.79
CA LYS A 155 7.69 -16.36 -5.37
C LYS A 155 6.49 -16.01 -4.50
N ILE A 156 5.82 -14.89 -4.76
CA ILE A 156 4.57 -14.48 -4.08
C ILE A 156 3.48 -15.54 -4.29
N ALA A 157 3.24 -15.97 -5.53
CA ALA A 157 2.25 -17.00 -5.83
C ALA A 157 2.51 -18.31 -5.08
N LYS A 158 3.78 -18.70 -4.94
CA LYS A 158 4.18 -19.90 -4.18
C LYS A 158 3.97 -19.75 -2.67
N LEU A 159 4.16 -18.55 -2.11
CA LEU A 159 4.03 -18.29 -0.67
C LEU A 159 2.59 -18.06 -0.21
N ASN A 160 1.70 -17.77 -1.16
CA ASN A 160 0.30 -17.53 -0.92
C ASN A 160 -0.46 -18.86 -0.91
N THR A 161 -0.70 -19.43 0.27
CA THR A 161 -1.34 -20.76 0.43
C THR A 161 -2.72 -20.65 1.11
N PRO A 162 -3.79 -21.29 0.58
CA PRO A 162 -3.80 -22.01 -0.71
C PRO A 162 -3.50 -21.06 -1.87
N PRO A 163 -2.89 -21.56 -2.98
CA PRO A 163 -2.61 -20.74 -4.15
C PRO A 163 -3.87 -20.03 -4.59
N LEU A 164 -3.89 -18.70 -4.46
CA LEU A 164 -4.97 -17.92 -5.03
C LEU A 164 -4.88 -18.03 -6.54
N GLU A 165 -6.02 -18.27 -7.19
CA GLU A 165 -6.09 -18.18 -8.64
C GLU A 165 -5.64 -16.78 -9.07
N LYS A 166 -5.02 -16.64 -10.25
CA LYS A 166 -4.55 -15.32 -10.73
C LYS A 166 -5.68 -14.28 -10.82
N GLU A 167 -6.93 -14.73 -10.92
CA GLU A 167 -8.10 -13.86 -10.97
C GLU A 167 -8.60 -13.39 -9.60
N ASP A 168 -8.09 -14.00 -8.52
CA ASP A 168 -8.44 -13.67 -7.14
C ASP A 168 -8.11 -12.20 -6.81
N TYR A 169 -9.06 -11.54 -6.17
CA TYR A 169 -8.96 -10.14 -5.76
C TYR A 169 -7.73 -9.86 -4.88
N LEU A 170 -7.42 -10.71 -3.91
CA LEU A 170 -6.26 -10.54 -3.04
C LEU A 170 -4.96 -10.75 -3.80
N TYR A 171 -4.91 -11.71 -4.73
CA TYR A 171 -3.73 -11.89 -5.58
C TYR A 171 -3.47 -10.63 -6.41
N LYS A 172 -4.50 -10.10 -7.08
CA LYS A 172 -4.41 -8.84 -7.84
C LYS A 172 -3.98 -7.66 -6.98
N LYS A 173 -4.42 -7.60 -5.72
CA LYS A 173 -4.01 -6.56 -4.77
C LYS A 173 -2.52 -6.66 -4.42
N ILE A 174 -2.02 -7.88 -4.16
CA ILE A 174 -0.58 -8.12 -3.91
C ILE A 174 0.22 -7.82 -5.18
N GLU A 175 -0.23 -8.27 -6.34
CA GLU A 175 0.41 -8.02 -7.63
C GLU A 175 0.54 -6.52 -7.89
N LYS A 176 -0.55 -5.75 -7.74
CA LYS A 176 -0.54 -4.29 -7.87
C LYS A 176 0.40 -3.63 -6.87
N TYR A 177 0.45 -4.11 -5.63
CA TYR A 177 1.41 -3.64 -4.64
C TYR A 177 2.85 -3.85 -5.11
N THR A 178 3.17 -5.06 -5.56
CA THR A 178 4.50 -5.44 -6.03
C THR A 178 4.91 -4.68 -7.29
N ILE A 179 4.00 -4.54 -8.26
CA ILE A 179 4.25 -3.77 -9.50
C ILE A 179 4.58 -2.33 -9.17
N ASN A 180 3.91 -1.69 -8.21
CA ASN A 180 4.23 -0.31 -7.82
C ASN A 180 5.66 -0.19 -7.25
N PHE A 181 6.07 -1.09 -6.36
CA PHE A 181 7.45 -1.09 -5.84
C PHE A 181 8.49 -1.38 -6.91
N TRP A 182 8.19 -2.32 -7.81
CA TRP A 182 9.07 -2.68 -8.93
C TRP A 182 9.20 -1.54 -9.94
N LEU A 183 8.08 -0.94 -10.38
CA LEU A 183 8.12 0.22 -11.27
C LEU A 183 8.92 1.36 -10.66
N PHE A 184 8.72 1.62 -9.36
CA PHE A 184 9.50 2.61 -8.64
C PHE A 184 11.00 2.25 -8.63
N SER A 185 11.37 1.00 -8.32
CA SER A 185 12.79 0.59 -8.34
C SER A 185 13.41 0.73 -9.72
N VAL A 186 12.68 0.45 -10.80
CA VAL A 186 13.16 0.63 -12.17
C VAL A 186 13.31 2.12 -12.51
N LEU A 187 12.27 2.93 -12.30
CA LEU A 187 12.23 4.33 -12.70
C LEU A 187 13.18 5.23 -11.90
N THR A 188 13.56 4.85 -10.67
CA THR A 188 14.61 5.57 -9.92
C THR A 188 15.97 5.56 -10.62
N ASN A 189 16.20 4.64 -11.56
CA ASN A 189 17.45 4.55 -12.33
C ASN A 189 17.38 5.28 -13.69
N VAL A 190 16.25 5.89 -14.01
CA VAL A 190 16.02 6.66 -15.25
C VAL A 190 16.07 8.15 -14.89
N ASP A 191 16.81 8.94 -15.67
CA ASP A 191 16.84 10.40 -15.47
C ASP A 191 15.42 10.98 -15.58
N ASN A 192 15.08 11.82 -14.60
CA ASN A 192 13.79 12.47 -14.46
C ASN A 192 13.84 13.98 -14.76
N GLU A 193 15.03 14.56 -14.93
CA GLU A 193 15.15 15.98 -15.25
C GLU A 193 15.13 16.18 -16.77
N ASN A 194 15.92 15.40 -17.51
CA ASN A 194 16.02 15.53 -18.96
C ASN A 194 15.75 14.19 -19.66
N LEU A 195 14.60 14.07 -20.34
CA LEU A 195 14.29 12.87 -21.12
C LEU A 195 15.01 12.85 -22.46
N GLY A 196 16.11 12.10 -22.53
CA GLY A 196 16.69 11.63 -23.79
C GLY A 196 15.85 10.51 -24.43
N ASN A 197 16.36 9.92 -25.51
CA ASN A 197 15.64 8.88 -26.25
C ASN A 197 15.50 7.58 -25.45
N THR A 198 16.57 7.17 -24.77
CA THR A 198 16.62 5.97 -23.93
C THR A 198 15.54 6.02 -22.84
N GLU A 199 15.45 7.14 -22.13
CA GLU A 199 14.49 7.36 -21.04
C GLU A 199 13.05 7.34 -21.56
N LYS A 200 12.79 7.97 -22.71
CA LYS A 200 11.47 7.96 -23.35
C LYS A 200 11.02 6.57 -23.70
N GLU A 201 11.87 5.76 -24.33
CA GLU A 201 11.54 4.39 -24.71
C GLU A 201 11.20 3.53 -23.49
N ILE A 202 12.02 3.62 -22.44
CA ILE A 202 11.82 2.89 -21.18
C ILE A 202 10.50 3.31 -20.51
N MET A 203 10.27 4.62 -20.35
CA MET A 203 9.06 5.14 -19.71
C MET A 203 7.80 4.80 -20.53
N LEU A 204 7.84 4.92 -21.85
CA LEU A 204 6.71 4.57 -22.72
C LEU A 204 6.37 3.09 -22.63
N TYR A 205 7.36 2.22 -22.56
CA TYR A 205 7.15 0.78 -22.41
C TYR A 205 6.33 0.49 -21.14
N TYR A 206 6.80 0.96 -19.98
CA TYR A 206 6.12 0.69 -18.72
C TYR A 206 4.78 1.39 -18.60
N PHE A 207 4.65 2.61 -19.13
CA PHE A 207 3.38 3.31 -19.18
C PHE A 207 2.33 2.48 -19.92
N ASN A 208 2.65 2.06 -21.15
CA ASN A 208 1.70 1.32 -21.99
C ASN A 208 1.34 -0.04 -21.41
N LYS A 209 2.29 -0.71 -20.76
CA LYS A 209 2.09 -2.07 -20.24
C LYS A 209 1.39 -2.10 -18.88
N TYR A 210 1.70 -1.19 -17.96
CA TYR A 210 1.26 -1.28 -16.56
C TYR A 210 0.35 -0.15 -16.09
N ILE A 211 0.42 1.04 -16.70
CA ILE A 211 -0.22 2.24 -16.13
C ILE A 211 -1.42 2.68 -16.96
N LYS A 212 -1.32 2.59 -18.30
CA LYS A 212 -2.29 3.15 -19.25
C LYS A 212 -3.74 2.74 -18.99
N LYS A 213 -3.96 1.48 -18.58
CA LYS A 213 -5.31 0.95 -18.31
C LYS A 213 -5.93 1.48 -17.03
N GLU A 214 -5.11 1.89 -16.06
CA GLU A 214 -5.56 2.30 -14.72
C GLU A 214 -5.45 3.82 -14.50
N VAL A 215 -5.01 4.58 -15.51
CA VAL A 215 -4.64 5.99 -15.35
C VAL A 215 -5.81 6.88 -14.90
N ASN A 216 -7.04 6.53 -15.30
CA ASN A 216 -8.25 7.28 -14.93
C ASN A 216 -8.67 7.06 -13.48
N ASP A 217 -8.38 5.88 -12.93
CA ASP A 217 -8.75 5.48 -11.57
C ASP A 217 -7.54 5.53 -10.61
N PHE A 218 -6.45 6.19 -11.05
CA PHE A 218 -5.21 6.19 -10.29
C PHE A 218 -5.30 7.06 -9.03
N SER A 219 -5.12 6.42 -7.88
CA SER A 219 -5.05 7.06 -6.57
C SER A 219 -3.73 6.75 -5.88
N CYS A 220 -3.20 7.70 -5.13
CA CYS A 220 -2.00 7.51 -4.33
C CYS A 220 -2.40 7.25 -2.87
N SER A 221 -2.02 6.08 -2.36
CA SER A 221 -2.00 5.78 -0.92
C SER A 221 -0.57 5.64 -0.39
N ARG A 222 0.43 5.71 -1.27
CA ARG A 222 1.85 5.54 -0.96
C ARG A 222 2.74 6.45 -1.81
N TYR A 223 3.98 6.63 -1.35
CA TYR A 223 4.94 7.49 -2.04
C TYR A 223 5.33 6.96 -3.42
N GLU A 224 5.50 5.65 -3.58
CA GLU A 224 5.91 5.03 -4.84
C GLU A 224 4.90 5.33 -5.95
N GLN A 225 3.60 5.24 -5.63
CA GLN A 225 2.51 5.57 -6.55
C GLN A 225 2.53 7.04 -6.96
N TYR A 226 2.76 7.93 -5.99
CA TYR A 226 2.88 9.36 -6.23
C TYR A 226 4.09 9.69 -7.11
N ASP A 227 5.27 9.13 -6.82
CA ASP A 227 6.48 9.38 -7.60
C ASP A 227 6.33 8.89 -9.05
N ILE A 228 5.80 7.68 -9.25
CA ILE A 228 5.51 7.13 -10.58
C ILE A 228 4.63 8.09 -11.37
N MET A 229 3.47 8.50 -10.84
CA MET A 229 2.56 9.37 -11.57
C MET A 229 3.10 10.78 -11.75
N ARG A 230 3.80 11.33 -10.76
CA ARG A 230 4.46 12.63 -10.87
C ARG A 230 5.45 12.66 -12.03
N ARG A 231 6.24 11.60 -12.21
CA ARG A 231 7.20 11.48 -13.33
C ARG A 231 6.48 11.52 -14.68
N TYR A 232 5.42 10.74 -14.86
CA TYR A 232 4.65 10.76 -16.11
C TYR A 232 3.93 12.08 -16.34
N ALA A 233 3.41 12.71 -15.29
CA ALA A 233 2.78 14.02 -15.35
C ALA A 233 3.77 15.12 -15.77
N LYS A 234 4.97 15.12 -15.19
CA LYS A 234 6.06 16.05 -15.52
C LYS A 234 6.44 15.97 -17.00
N HIS A 235 6.51 14.75 -17.53
CA HIS A 235 6.99 14.45 -18.88
C HIS A 235 5.89 14.14 -19.90
N LYS A 236 4.65 14.52 -19.59
CA LYS A 236 3.48 14.16 -20.39
C LYS A 236 3.63 14.59 -21.86
N LYS A 237 4.19 15.77 -22.12
CA LYS A 237 4.31 16.34 -23.47
C LYS A 237 5.37 15.60 -24.28
N GLU A 238 6.52 15.37 -23.68
CA GLU A 238 7.68 14.68 -24.25
C GLU A 238 7.37 13.22 -24.60
N LEU A 239 6.53 12.59 -23.79
CA LEU A 239 6.06 11.21 -23.98
C LEU A 239 4.75 11.12 -24.78
N ASN A 240 4.16 12.26 -25.19
CA ASN A 240 2.88 12.34 -25.88
C ASN A 240 1.77 11.51 -25.20
N LEU A 241 1.65 11.65 -23.88
CA LEU A 241 0.70 10.87 -23.07
C LEU A 241 -0.65 11.58 -22.93
N PHE A 242 -1.71 10.79 -22.94
CA PHE A 242 -3.02 11.23 -22.47
C PHE A 242 -3.16 10.91 -20.98
N LEU A 243 -3.17 11.95 -20.15
CA LEU A 243 -3.40 11.86 -18.71
C LEU A 243 -4.67 12.64 -18.34
N PRO A 244 -5.52 12.11 -17.44
CA PRO A 244 -6.69 12.81 -16.95
C PRO A 244 -6.28 14.12 -16.26
N LYS A 245 -7.12 15.14 -16.39
CA LYS A 245 -6.97 16.38 -15.64
C LYS A 245 -7.85 16.35 -14.40
N TYR A 246 -7.31 16.83 -13.30
CA TYR A 246 -7.97 16.97 -12.02
C TYR A 246 -7.95 18.43 -11.58
N ASP A 247 -8.91 18.79 -10.75
CA ASP A 247 -8.93 20.12 -10.13
C ASP A 247 -7.74 20.30 -9.19
N ILE A 248 -7.16 21.50 -9.21
CA ILE A 248 -6.13 21.91 -8.25
C ILE A 248 -6.81 22.20 -6.92
N VAL A 249 -6.49 21.39 -5.90
CA VAL A 249 -7.08 21.52 -4.56
C VAL A 249 -6.51 22.73 -3.82
N GLU A 250 -5.21 22.98 -3.98
CA GLU A 250 -4.48 24.10 -3.42
C GLU A 250 -3.37 24.50 -4.39
N LYS A 251 -3.16 25.80 -4.62
CA LYS A 251 -2.22 26.29 -5.63
C LYS A 251 -0.78 26.04 -5.18
N SER A 252 0.08 25.65 -6.11
CA SER A 252 1.52 25.58 -5.90
C SER A 252 2.31 25.93 -7.18
N GLU A 253 3.63 26.05 -7.03
CA GLU A 253 4.55 26.23 -8.16
C GLU A 253 4.50 25.03 -9.14
N ASP A 254 4.06 23.88 -8.67
CA ASP A 254 3.93 22.63 -9.44
C ASP A 254 2.52 22.40 -10.01
N ASP A 255 1.64 23.41 -10.06
CA ASP A 255 0.28 23.29 -10.62
C ASP A 255 0.27 22.70 -12.04
N SER A 256 1.32 22.96 -12.82
CA SER A 256 1.50 22.40 -14.16
C SER A 256 1.56 20.87 -14.18
N VAL A 257 2.07 20.25 -13.12
CA VAL A 257 2.15 18.81 -12.89
C VAL A 257 0.96 18.32 -12.08
N ASN A 258 0.61 19.03 -10.99
CA ASN A 258 -0.45 18.66 -10.06
C ASN A 258 -1.83 18.57 -10.73
N GLN A 259 -2.07 19.30 -11.82
CA GLN A 259 -3.32 19.18 -12.60
C GLN A 259 -3.52 17.79 -13.22
N PHE A 260 -2.50 16.91 -13.25
CA PHE A 260 -2.59 15.53 -13.74
C PHE A 260 -2.56 14.50 -12.60
N LEU A 261 -2.59 14.96 -11.35
CA LEU A 261 -2.56 14.12 -10.16
C LEU A 261 -3.93 14.18 -9.46
N SER A 262 -4.47 13.02 -9.08
CA SER A 262 -5.73 12.97 -8.32
C SER A 262 -5.58 13.65 -6.96
N LYS A 263 -6.70 14.02 -6.32
CA LYS A 263 -6.69 14.65 -4.97
C LYS A 263 -5.81 13.89 -3.96
N SER A 264 -5.87 12.57 -3.99
CA SER A 264 -5.04 11.71 -3.13
C SER A 264 -3.53 11.86 -3.40
N CYS A 265 -3.13 11.99 -4.66
CA CYS A 265 -1.75 12.21 -5.08
C CYS A 265 -1.27 13.64 -4.80
N GLN A 266 -2.12 14.66 -5.00
CA GLN A 266 -1.81 16.04 -4.60
C GLN A 266 -1.55 16.13 -3.09
N ALA A 267 -2.24 15.35 -2.25
CA ALA A 267 -1.94 15.31 -0.82
C ALA A 267 -0.52 14.83 -0.51
N PHE A 268 0.04 13.89 -1.30
CA PHE A 268 1.43 13.43 -1.14
C PHE A 268 2.44 14.53 -1.44
N TYR A 269 2.16 15.42 -2.40
CA TYR A 269 2.98 16.59 -2.69
C TYR A 269 3.11 17.49 -1.45
N PHE A 270 1.99 17.93 -0.89
CA PHE A 270 1.98 18.79 0.29
C PHE A 270 2.54 18.10 1.53
N LYS A 271 2.31 16.79 1.68
CA LYS A 271 2.91 15.98 2.75
C LYS A 271 4.43 15.92 2.63
N GLY A 272 4.97 15.82 1.42
CA GLY A 272 6.41 15.87 1.17
C GLY A 272 7.02 17.21 1.61
N LEU A 273 6.39 18.33 1.25
CA LEU A 273 6.82 19.68 1.66
C LEU A 273 6.76 19.85 3.17
N TYR A 274 5.66 19.44 3.80
CA TYR A 274 5.52 19.45 5.25
C TYR A 274 6.64 18.65 5.92
N ASN A 275 6.84 17.39 5.53
CA ASN A 275 7.86 16.52 6.14
C ASN A 275 9.26 17.11 6.02
N TYR A 276 9.61 17.65 4.84
CA TYR A 276 10.92 18.27 4.61
C TYR A 276 11.14 19.51 5.49
N LEU A 277 10.16 20.42 5.53
CA LEU A 277 10.26 21.67 6.30
C LEU A 277 10.20 21.40 7.81
N ASN A 278 9.37 20.46 8.23
CA ASN A 278 9.28 20.03 9.63
C ASN A 278 10.61 19.42 10.10
N HIS A 279 11.23 18.57 9.29
CA HIS A 279 12.57 18.02 9.59
C HIS A 279 13.62 19.13 9.73
N ARG A 280 13.51 20.21 8.95
CA ARG A 280 14.37 21.39 9.04
C ARG A 280 13.96 22.39 10.13
N LYS A 281 12.88 22.13 10.87
CA LYS A 281 12.27 23.04 11.85
C LYS A 281 11.94 24.43 11.26
N ASP A 282 11.54 24.47 10.00
CA ASP A 282 11.12 25.70 9.34
C ASP A 282 9.66 26.02 9.72
N PRO A 283 9.35 27.24 10.21
CA PRO A 283 7.98 27.64 10.55
C PRO A 283 6.96 27.49 9.42
N LYS A 284 7.40 27.50 8.16
CA LYS A 284 6.53 27.24 7.01
C LYS A 284 5.92 25.84 7.01
N ALA A 285 6.45 24.90 7.80
CA ALA A 285 5.83 23.59 7.99
C ALA A 285 4.37 23.71 8.47
N GLU A 286 4.06 24.65 9.37
CA GLU A 286 2.70 24.84 9.90
C GLU A 286 1.69 25.23 8.80
N VAL A 287 2.14 25.97 7.79
CA VAL A 287 1.31 26.32 6.62
C VAL A 287 0.87 25.07 5.88
N TYR A 288 1.81 24.15 5.63
CA TYR A 288 1.51 22.91 4.93
C TYR A 288 0.74 21.91 5.79
N GLU A 289 0.97 21.90 7.09
CA GLU A 289 0.16 21.13 8.03
C GLU A 289 -1.32 21.58 7.98
N LYS A 290 -1.56 22.90 7.97
CA LYS A 290 -2.90 23.47 7.85
C LYS A 290 -3.58 23.09 6.52
N ILE A 291 -2.85 23.19 5.40
CA ILE A 291 -3.35 22.78 4.07
C ILE A 291 -3.78 21.30 4.09
N LEU A 292 -2.94 20.41 4.64
CA LEU A 292 -3.24 18.98 4.73
C LEU A 292 -4.52 18.71 5.53
N LYS A 293 -4.68 19.36 6.69
CA LYS A 293 -5.86 19.21 7.55
C LYS A 293 -7.13 19.77 6.90
N GLU A 294 -7.08 21.01 6.41
CA GLU A 294 -8.27 21.74 5.95
C GLU A 294 -8.74 21.33 4.56
N LYS A 295 -7.81 21.06 3.63
CA LYS A 295 -8.12 20.81 2.21
C LYS A 295 -8.15 19.33 1.85
N PHE A 296 -7.25 18.57 2.44
CA PHE A 296 -7.08 17.15 2.15
C PHE A 296 -7.71 16.23 3.19
N HIS A 297 -8.09 16.77 4.36
CA HIS A 297 -8.60 15.99 5.49
C HIS A 297 -7.65 14.86 5.92
N ASN A 298 -6.35 15.19 5.88
CA ASN A 298 -5.24 14.33 6.25
C ASN A 298 -4.55 14.81 7.52
#